data_AF-A0A1F9KJ91-F1
#
_entry.id   AF-A0A1F9KJ91-F1
#
_cell.length_a   1.000
_cell.length_b   1.000
_cell.length_c   1.000
_cell.angle_alpha   90.00
_cell.angle_beta   90.00
_cell.angle_gamma   90.00
#
_symmetry.space_group_name_H-M   'P 1'
#
loop_
_entity.id
_entity.type
_entity.pdbx_description
1 polymer ?
#
loop_
_entity_poly.entity_id
_entity_poly.type
_entity_poly.pdbx_seq_one_letter_code
_entity_poly.pdbx_strand_id
1 'polypeptide(L)'
;MVSYIRRMTVERKRWLDDKTFADGVALCQTIPGATAMQVAAYVGLRARGLAGAAAAFVGFGLPAFSLMIALSAIYTRIYSLPAVVSAFHGLQAAVVAIVANATLSFGRTSIRKWHDLFLRLLPPGCSG
;
A
#
# COMPACT_ATOMS: atom_id res chain seq x y z
N MET A 1 10.36 -7.74 0.37
CA MET A 1 9.59 -7.57 1.62
C MET A 1 8.88 -8.87 2.04
N VAL A 2 8.16 -9.55 1.14
CA VAL A 2 7.57 -10.89 1.39
C VAL A 2 8.58 -11.90 1.91
N SER A 3 9.81 -11.92 1.37
CA SER A 3 10.91 -12.78 1.82
C SER A 3 11.36 -12.52 3.26
N TYR A 4 11.26 -11.29 3.75
CA TYR A 4 11.58 -10.92 5.13
C TYR A 4 10.47 -11.38 6.10
N ILE A 5 9.21 -11.18 5.71
CA ILE A 5 8.04 -11.65 6.48
C ILE A 5 8.05 -13.19 6.57
N ARG A 6 8.41 -13.89 5.47
CA ARG A 6 8.57 -15.35 5.45
C ARG A 6 9.60 -15.82 6.48
N ARG A 7 10.80 -15.25 6.49
CA ARG A 7 11.84 -15.61 7.47
C ARG A 7 11.40 -15.37 8.92
N MET A 8 10.72 -14.26 9.19
CA MET A 8 10.21 -13.98 10.53
C MET A 8 9.10 -14.94 10.97
N THR A 9 8.19 -15.28 10.07
CA THR A 9 6.96 -16.02 10.39
C THR A 9 7.18 -17.53 10.38
N VAL A 10 7.94 -18.03 9.40
CA VAL A 10 8.18 -19.46 9.17
C VAL A 10 9.42 -19.93 9.93
N GLU A 11 10.57 -19.28 9.74
CA GLU A 11 11.84 -19.76 10.33
C GLU A 11 12.00 -19.35 11.80
N ARG A 12 11.69 -18.11 12.16
CA ARG A 12 11.96 -17.58 13.51
C ARG A 12 10.85 -17.83 14.51
N LYS A 13 9.58 -17.67 14.11
CA LYS A 13 8.43 -17.80 15.03
C LYS A 13 7.60 -19.07 14.84
N ARG A 14 7.81 -19.84 13.75
CA ARG A 14 7.03 -21.05 13.40
C ARG A 14 5.51 -20.86 13.51
N TRP A 15 5.02 -19.66 13.22
CA TRP A 15 3.58 -19.34 13.30
C TRP A 15 2.79 -19.91 12.11
N LEU A 16 3.44 -20.08 10.96
CA LEU A 16 2.88 -20.70 9.76
C LEU A 16 3.90 -21.64 9.11
N ASP A 17 3.39 -22.69 8.46
CA ASP A 17 4.14 -23.51 7.52
C ASP A 17 4.35 -22.76 6.19
N ASP A 18 5.37 -23.15 5.42
CA ASP A 18 5.75 -22.47 4.18
C ASP A 18 4.61 -22.49 3.15
N LYS A 19 3.86 -23.59 3.08
CA LYS A 19 2.68 -23.71 2.21
C LYS A 19 1.57 -22.74 2.60
N THR A 20 1.23 -22.65 3.89
CA THR A 20 0.19 -21.74 4.37
C THR A 20 0.56 -20.28 4.16
N PHE A 21 1.85 -19.93 4.28
CA PHE A 21 2.33 -18.59 3.99
C PHE A 21 2.24 -18.27 2.48
N ALA A 22 2.65 -19.19 1.62
CA ALA A 22 2.59 -19.03 0.17
C ALA A 22 1.15 -18.85 -0.33
N ASP A 23 0.20 -19.66 0.16
CA ASP A 23 -1.22 -19.54 -0.19
C ASP A 23 -1.83 -18.21 0.28
N GLY A 24 -1.50 -17.77 1.50
CA GLY A 24 -1.95 -16.48 2.02
C GLY A 24 -1.41 -15.30 1.21
N VAL A 25 -0.15 -15.37 0.78
CA VAL A 25 0.45 -14.36 -0.10
C VAL A 25 -0.21 -14.38 -1.48
N ALA A 26 -0.50 -15.55 -2.04
CA ALA A 26 -1.21 -15.68 -3.30
C ALA A 26 -2.62 -15.05 -3.22
N LEU A 27 -3.36 -15.30 -2.14
CA LEU A 27 -4.65 -14.66 -1.84
C LEU A 27 -4.55 -13.13 -1.72
N CYS A 28 -3.48 -12.61 -1.10
CA CYS A 28 -3.27 -11.16 -1.01
C CYS A 28 -2.83 -10.53 -2.33
N GLN A 29 -2.32 -11.32 -3.28
CA GLN A 29 -1.93 -10.87 -4.62
C GLN A 29 -3.10 -10.93 -5.61
N THR A 30 -4.12 -11.76 -5.35
CA THR A 30 -5.34 -11.82 -6.18
C THR A 30 -6.26 -10.62 -5.94
N ILE A 31 -6.26 -10.05 -4.73
CA ILE A 31 -6.98 -8.82 -4.42
C ILE A 31 -6.06 -7.63 -4.75
N PRO A 32 -6.31 -6.87 -5.84
CA PRO A 32 -5.47 -5.72 -6.18
C PRO A 32 -5.55 -4.70 -5.04
N GLY A 33 -4.42 -4.47 -4.36
CA GLY A 33 -4.35 -3.60 -3.19
C GLY A 33 -2.97 -3.61 -2.55
N ALA A 34 -2.87 -3.07 -1.32
CA ALA A 34 -1.62 -3.03 -0.56
C ALA A 34 -1.22 -4.45 -0.07
N THR A 35 -0.66 -5.27 -0.95
CA THR A 35 -0.28 -6.67 -0.66
C THR A 35 0.58 -6.80 0.60
N ALA A 36 1.49 -5.85 0.84
CA ALA A 36 2.32 -5.85 2.05
C ALA A 36 1.49 -5.69 3.34
N MET A 37 0.48 -4.82 3.34
CA MET A 37 -0.40 -4.58 4.48
C MET A 37 -1.36 -5.76 4.70
N GLN A 38 -1.89 -6.34 3.61
CA GLN A 38 -2.76 -7.52 3.67
C GLN A 38 -2.02 -8.73 4.26
N VAL A 39 -0.79 -9.00 3.79
CA VAL A 39 0.05 -10.08 4.32
C VAL A 39 0.45 -9.81 5.77
N ALA A 40 0.78 -8.58 6.14
CA ALA A 40 1.09 -8.22 7.52
C ALA A 40 -0.12 -8.40 8.45
N ALA A 41 -1.32 -8.01 8.02
CA ALA A 41 -2.56 -8.22 8.78
C ALA A 41 -2.91 -9.70 8.90
N TYR A 42 -2.76 -10.48 7.83
CA TYR A 42 -2.99 -11.93 7.82
C TYR A 42 -2.03 -12.66 8.77
N VAL A 43 -0.74 -12.32 8.73
CA VAL A 43 0.27 -12.85 9.66
C VAL A 43 -0.03 -12.42 11.09
N GLY A 44 -0.40 -11.16 11.32
CA GLY A 44 -0.82 -10.65 12.63
C GLY A 44 -2.02 -11.41 13.19
N LEU A 45 -3.02 -11.68 12.36
CA LEU A 45 -4.21 -12.46 12.73
C LEU A 45 -3.85 -13.90 13.09
N ARG A 46 -2.98 -14.56 12.31
CA ARG A 46 -2.52 -15.93 12.57
C ARG A 46 -1.63 -16.03 13.82
N ALA A 47 -0.85 -14.99 14.10
CA ALA A 47 0.08 -14.95 15.21
C ALA A 47 -0.60 -14.88 16.58
N ARG A 48 -1.64 -14.05 16.71
CA ARG A 48 -2.24 -13.72 18.02
C ARG A 48 -3.74 -13.40 17.92
N GLY A 49 -4.41 -13.85 16.87
CA GLY A 49 -5.81 -13.53 16.61
C GLY A 49 -6.03 -12.04 16.30
N LEU A 50 -7.22 -11.54 16.62
CA LEU A 50 -7.62 -10.15 16.41
C LEU A 50 -6.65 -9.13 17.05
N ALA A 51 -6.04 -9.47 18.18
CA ALA A 51 -5.08 -8.59 18.85
C ALA A 51 -3.79 -8.39 18.02
N GLY A 52 -3.34 -9.43 17.31
CA GLY A 52 -2.17 -9.32 16.44
C GLY A 52 -2.47 -8.56 15.13
N ALA A 53 -3.69 -8.67 14.61
CA ALA A 53 -4.14 -7.85 13.50
C ALA A 53 -4.21 -6.36 13.89
N ALA A 54 -4.81 -6.04 15.05
CA ALA A 54 -4.86 -4.67 15.57
C ALA A 54 -3.45 -4.10 15.80
N ALA A 55 -2.54 -4.89 16.37
CA ALA A 55 -1.15 -4.46 16.57
C ALA A 55 -0.42 -4.18 15.24
N ALA A 56 -0.71 -4.92 14.16
CA ALA A 56 -0.15 -4.65 12.84
C ALA A 56 -0.67 -3.33 12.25
N PHE A 57 -1.98 -3.07 12.38
CA PHE A 57 -2.58 -1.79 11.97
C PHE A 57 -2.00 -0.62 12.75
N VAL A 58 -1.93 -0.75 14.07
CA VAL A 58 -1.36 0.27 14.94
C VAL A 58 0.12 0.47 14.62
N GLY A 59 0.91 -0.58 14.50
CA GLY A 59 2.33 -0.48 14.15
C GLY A 59 2.59 0.19 12.79
N PHE A 60 1.68 0.05 11.84
CA PHE A 60 1.78 0.70 10.54
C PHE A 60 1.25 2.15 10.54
N GLY A 61 0.13 2.40 11.20
CA GLY A 61 -0.53 3.72 11.21
C GLY A 61 0.05 4.71 12.22
N LEU A 62 0.45 4.23 13.40
CA LEU A 62 0.97 5.05 14.50
C LEU A 62 2.22 5.87 14.14
N PRO A 63 3.23 5.35 13.41
CA PRO A 63 4.36 6.19 13.00
C PRO A 63 3.95 7.33 12.06
N ALA A 64 3.04 7.07 11.11
CA ALA A 64 2.53 8.10 10.21
C ALA A 64 1.74 9.17 10.97
N PHE A 65 0.88 8.75 11.90
CA PHE A 65 0.09 9.65 12.73
C PHE A 65 0.97 10.50 13.67
N SER A 66 1.97 9.88 14.29
CA SER A 66 2.94 10.58 15.15
C SER A 66 3.73 11.62 14.38
N LEU A 67 4.14 11.28 13.15
CA LEU A 67 4.85 12.22 12.29
C LEU A 67 3.96 13.41 11.91
N MET A 68 2.69 13.17 11.58
CA MET A 68 1.73 14.25 11.29
C MET A 68 1.56 15.21 12.47
N ILE A 69 1.36 14.67 13.69
CA ILE A 69 1.21 15.49 14.90
C ILE A 69 2.50 16.27 15.17
N ALA A 70 3.67 15.64 15.03
CA ALA A 70 4.95 16.30 15.22
C ALA A 70 5.14 17.48 14.26
N LEU A 71 4.86 17.29 12.97
CA LEU A 71 4.93 18.36 11.97
C LEU A 71 3.90 19.47 12.25
N SER A 72 2.69 19.11 12.67
CA SER A 72 1.65 20.08 13.03
C SER A 72 2.06 20.93 14.23
N ALA A 73 2.61 20.31 15.28
CA ALA A 73 3.13 21.01 16.45
C ALA A 73 4.28 21.96 16.08
N ILE A 74 5.19 21.53 15.21
CA ILE A 74 6.27 22.38 14.67
C ILE A 74 5.67 23.54 13.86
N TYR A 75 4.69 23.26 13.00
CA TYR A 75 4.03 24.26 12.14
C TYR A 75 3.40 25.40 12.95
N THR A 76 2.67 25.08 14.03
CA THR A 76 2.05 26.11 14.90
C THR A 76 3.07 27.06 15.54
N ARG A 77 4.32 26.64 15.72
CA ARG A 77 5.39 27.48 16.28
C ARG A 77 6.09 28.38 15.25
N ILE A 78 6.04 28.04 13.96
CA ILE A 78 6.81 28.72 12.89
C ILE A 78 5.88 29.53 11.96
N TYR A 79 4.56 29.52 12.21
CA TYR A 79 3.56 30.22 11.40
C TYR A 79 3.80 31.73 11.22
N SER A 80 4.57 32.38 12.11
CA SER A 80 4.88 33.82 12.03
C SER A 80 5.84 34.22 10.90
N LEU A 81 6.41 33.27 10.14
CA LEU A 81 7.35 33.57 9.06
C LEU A 81 6.69 33.44 7.67
N PRO A 82 6.67 34.50 6.83
CA PRO A 82 6.08 34.48 5.49
C PRO A 82 6.75 33.48 4.53
N ALA A 83 7.99 33.05 4.84
CA ALA A 83 8.69 31.99 4.12
C ALA A 83 8.04 30.60 4.27
N VAL A 84 7.32 30.33 5.36
CA VAL A 84 6.62 29.05 5.58
C VAL A 84 5.37 28.98 4.70
N VAL A 85 4.65 30.09 4.55
CA VAL A 85 3.44 30.16 3.73
C VAL A 85 3.75 29.91 2.25
N SER A 86 4.84 30.48 1.72
CA SER A 86 5.26 30.24 0.33
C SER A 86 5.74 28.80 0.10
N ALA A 87 6.45 28.21 1.06
CA ALA A 87 6.87 26.80 1.00
C ALA A 87 5.66 25.84 0.99
N PHE A 88 4.62 26.12 1.78
CA PHE A 88 3.39 25.31 1.79
C PHE A 88 2.63 25.37 0.47
N HIS A 89 2.60 26.54 -0.18
CA HIS A 89 1.97 26.68 -1.49
C HIS A 89 2.68 25.84 -2.55
N GLY A 90 4.02 25.80 -2.53
CA GLY A 90 4.82 24.89 -3.36
C GLY A 90 4.58 23.42 -3.04
N LEU A 91 4.47 23.06 -1.76
CA LEU A 91 4.19 21.70 -1.32
C LEU A 91 2.80 21.22 -1.79
N GLN A 92 1.76 22.06 -1.68
CA GLN A 92 0.44 21.72 -2.21
C GLN A 92 0.49 21.47 -3.72
N ALA A 93 1.18 22.32 -4.48
CA ALA A 93 1.35 22.12 -5.91
C ALA A 93 2.05 20.79 -6.23
N ALA A 94 3.09 20.44 -5.45
CA ALA A 94 3.80 19.16 -5.60
C ALA A 94 2.89 17.96 -5.28
N VAL A 95 2.11 18.03 -4.20
CA VAL A 95 1.15 16.96 -3.83
C VAL A 95 0.10 16.78 -4.93
N VAL A 96 -0.45 17.88 -5.46
CA VAL A 96 -1.42 17.83 -6.58
C VAL A 96 -0.77 17.20 -7.81
N ALA A 97 0.47 17.53 -8.15
CA ALA A 97 1.18 16.93 -9.27
C ALA A 97 1.40 15.41 -9.08
N ILE A 98 1.77 14.97 -7.87
CA ILE A 98 1.94 13.55 -7.54
C ILE A 98 0.61 12.81 -7.66
N VAL A 99 -0.47 13.35 -7.09
CA VAL A 99 -1.82 12.75 -7.15
C VAL A 99 -2.30 12.70 -8.59
N ALA A 100 -2.14 13.78 -9.36
CA ALA A 100 -2.50 13.81 -10.78
C ALA A 100 -1.72 12.77 -11.58
N ASN A 101 -0.41 12.64 -11.36
CA ASN A 101 0.42 11.64 -12.04
C ASN A 101 -0.01 10.21 -11.63
N ALA A 102 -0.31 9.96 -10.36
CA ALA A 102 -0.85 8.69 -9.91
C ALA A 102 -2.19 8.38 -10.59
N THR A 103 -3.12 9.34 -10.64
CA THR A 103 -4.42 9.19 -11.31
C THR A 103 -4.26 8.91 -12.81
N LEU A 104 -3.36 9.64 -13.50
CA LEU A 104 -3.06 9.41 -14.91
C LEU A 104 -2.41 8.05 -15.16
N SER A 105 -1.51 7.62 -14.27
CA SER A 105 -0.87 6.30 -14.32
C SER A 105 -1.90 5.18 -14.14
N PHE A 106 -2.76 5.28 -13.11
CA PHE A 106 -3.84 4.33 -12.90
C PHE A 106 -4.85 4.32 -14.06
N GLY A 107 -5.22 5.49 -14.58
CA GLY A 107 -6.08 5.63 -15.75
C GLY A 107 -5.50 4.94 -16.99
N ARG A 108 -4.22 5.16 -17.29
CA ARG A 108 -3.50 4.50 -18.40
C ARG A 108 -3.45 2.98 -18.23
N THR A 109 -3.16 2.48 -17.03
CA THR A 109 -3.11 1.03 -16.76
C THR A 109 -4.51 0.40 -16.84
N SER A 110 -5.55 1.09 -16.37
CA SER A 110 -6.93 0.59 -16.43
C SER A 110 -7.48 0.57 -17.87
N ILE A 111 -7.12 1.57 -18.69
CA ILE A 111 -7.48 1.62 -20.12
C ILE A 111 -6.76 0.54 -20.94
N ARG A 112 -5.47 0.26 -20.67
CA ARG A 112 -4.72 -0.80 -21.34
C ARG A 112 -5.33 -2.18 -21.11
N LYS A 113 -5.76 -2.45 -19.86
CA LYS A 113 -6.43 -3.71 -19.47
C LYS A 113 -7.76 -3.91 -20.19
N TRP A 114 -8.51 -2.84 -20.45
CA TRP A 114 -9.74 -2.88 -21.25
C TRP A 114 -9.46 -3.13 -22.73
N HIS A 115 -8.39 -2.55 -23.28
CA HIS A 115 -7.97 -2.80 -24.67
C HIS A 115 -7.53 -4.26 -24.88
N ASP A 116 -6.77 -4.83 -23.93
CA ASP A 116 -6.35 -6.24 -23.96
C ASP A 116 -7.53 -7.21 -23.72
N LEU A 117 -8.49 -6.83 -22.88
CA LEU A 117 -9.71 -7.61 -22.65
C LEU A 117 -10.65 -7.56 -23.87
N PHE A 118 -10.76 -6.41 -24.53
CA PHE A 118 -11.54 -6.22 -25.75
C PHE A 118 -10.94 -7.00 -26.93
N LEU A 119 -9.60 -6.99 -27.07
CA LEU A 119 -8.89 -7.83 -28.05
C LEU A 119 -9.05 -9.33 -27.79
N ARG A 120 -9.16 -9.76 -26.53
CA ARG A 120 -9.40 -11.17 -26.16
C ARG A 120 -10.85 -11.62 -26.27
N LEU A 121 -11.80 -10.68 -26.30
CA LEU A 121 -13.23 -10.94 -26.54
C LEU A 121 -13.59 -11.00 -28.03
N LEU A 122 -12.68 -10.59 -28.92
CA LEU A 122 -12.83 -10.86 -30.34
C LEU A 122 -12.46 -12.33 -30.60
N PRO A 123 -13.37 -13.16 -31.15
CA PRO A 123 -13.11 -14.57 -31.40
C PRO A 123 -11.90 -14.77 -32.34
N PRO A 124 -11.03 -15.77 -32.11
CA PRO A 124 -10.01 -16.16 -33.08
C PRO A 124 -10.71 -16.83 -34.27
N GLY A 125 -11.16 -16.05 -35.25
CA GLY A 125 -12.03 -16.56 -36.32
C GLY A 125 -12.06 -15.80 -37.64
N CYS A 126 -11.25 -14.76 -37.85
CA CYS A 126 -11.11 -14.12 -39.16
C CYS A 126 -9.67 -13.64 -39.40
N SER A 127 -8.77 -14.58 -39.67
CA SER A 127 -7.56 -14.32 -40.46
C SER A 127 -7.33 -15.54 -41.36
N GLY A 128 -8.09 -15.60 -42.46
CA GLY A 128 -7.78 -16.39 -43.64
C GLY A 128 -6.91 -15.58 -44.59
#